data_AF-A0A7K4EXG6-F1
#
_entry.id   AF-A0A7K4EXG6-F1
#
_cell.length_a   1.000
_cell.length_b   1.000
_cell.length_c   1.000
_cell.angle_alpha   90.00
_cell.angle_beta   90.00
_cell.angle_gamma   90.00
#
_symmetry.space_group_name_H-M   'P 1'
#
loop_
_entity.id
_entity.type
_entity.pdbx_description
1 polymer ?
#
loop_
_entity_poly.entity_id
_entity_poly.type
_entity_poly.pdbx_seq_one_letter_code
_entity_poly.pdbx_strand_id
1 'polypeptide(L)'
;MDNSQLENTINEIRKRSGAVTAFNKDKISNAIYRALAATSKADRGVADKLAEDVVNKLVEQGFTSSRAPTVEDIQDIVESTLIDSGNSDIAKAYIVYRHERRKLRDEKMKVLNLKALDPVSKKFDLNCLRVLASRYLFRNSKSEIIESPTQMFERVAILVGIGDMLYDSQIFDKSGNNKQDVDEAKSYLEKLDAFDYKFKVGDYFFNKWHFRALINHYVTLANKGQMKVSFKDLLTLLAGKKLDSYSDKITEYFTLMTNQDFLPNSPTMMNAGGRLGQLSACFVLGMQDGMEEIMKSTSDAALIFKSGGGVGINYSDLREEGDIVASTSGVASGPVSFMNIINTVTEV
;
A
#
# COMPACT_ATOMS: atom_id res chain seq x y z
N MET A 1 -44.22 -36.15 3.62
CA MET A 1 -42.88 -36.24 3.01
C MET A 1 -42.02 -35.21 3.70
N ASP A 2 -40.82 -35.65 4.05
CA ASP A 2 -39.95 -35.13 5.10
C ASP A 2 -39.43 -33.70 4.82
N ASN A 3 -39.55 -32.79 5.79
CA ASN A 3 -39.14 -31.38 5.70
C ASN A 3 -37.62 -31.19 5.99
N SER A 4 -36.82 -32.23 5.78
CA SER A 4 -35.41 -32.30 6.17
C SER A 4 -34.41 -32.41 5.00
N GLN A 5 -34.84 -32.19 3.75
CA GLN A 5 -33.99 -32.30 2.55
C GLN A 5 -33.84 -31.02 1.70
N LEU A 6 -34.23 -29.85 2.20
CA LEU A 6 -34.03 -28.56 1.50
C LEU A 6 -32.74 -27.84 1.92
N GLU A 7 -31.72 -28.57 2.37
CA GLU A 7 -30.37 -28.02 2.50
C GLU A 7 -29.65 -28.05 1.15
N ASN A 8 -29.33 -26.85 0.65
CA ASN A 8 -28.21 -26.54 -0.25
C ASN A 8 -28.34 -26.88 -1.75
N THR A 9 -29.33 -26.31 -2.44
CA THR A 9 -29.35 -26.31 -3.92
C THR A 9 -28.53 -25.18 -4.55
N ILE A 10 -28.14 -24.14 -3.81
CA ILE A 10 -27.33 -23.03 -4.34
C ILE A 10 -26.04 -22.93 -3.54
N ASN A 11 -24.98 -23.55 -4.04
CA ASN A 11 -23.66 -23.54 -3.40
C ASN A 11 -22.79 -22.37 -3.85
N GLU A 12 -23.09 -21.80 -5.03
CA GLU A 12 -22.21 -20.84 -5.70
C GLU A 12 -22.97 -19.61 -6.19
N ILE A 13 -22.26 -18.48 -6.23
CA ILE A 13 -22.72 -17.21 -6.79
C ILE A 13 -21.68 -16.69 -7.78
N ARG A 14 -22.13 -16.19 -8.93
CA ARG A 14 -21.28 -15.49 -9.91
C ARG A 14 -21.22 -14.00 -9.60
N LYS A 15 -20.04 -13.52 -9.22
CA LYS A 15 -19.79 -12.09 -8.98
C LYS A 15 -19.73 -11.32 -10.30
N ARG A 16 -19.92 -10.00 -10.20
CA ARG A 16 -19.78 -9.06 -11.34
C ARG A 16 -18.40 -9.06 -11.99
N SER A 17 -17.36 -9.53 -11.29
CA SER A 17 -16.02 -9.73 -11.85
C SER A 17 -15.87 -11.01 -12.66
N GLY A 18 -16.93 -11.84 -12.76
CA GLY A 18 -16.89 -13.18 -13.35
C GLY A 18 -16.45 -14.28 -12.38
N ALA A 19 -15.92 -13.93 -11.21
CA ALA A 19 -15.47 -14.90 -10.21
C ALA A 19 -16.65 -15.63 -9.56
N VAL A 20 -16.50 -16.94 -9.36
CA VAL A 20 -17.46 -17.79 -8.66
C VAL A 20 -17.04 -17.90 -7.20
N THR A 21 -17.97 -17.71 -6.27
CA THR A 21 -17.71 -17.86 -4.83
C THR A 21 -18.83 -18.60 -4.14
N ALA A 22 -18.57 -19.15 -2.95
CA ALA A 22 -19.60 -19.77 -2.13
C ALA A 22 -20.78 -18.82 -1.87
N PHE A 23 -21.99 -19.35 -2.00
CA PHE A 23 -23.22 -18.66 -1.62
C PHE A 23 -23.23 -18.42 -0.11
N ASN A 24 -23.67 -17.24 0.32
CA ASN A 24 -23.78 -16.89 1.73
C ASN A 24 -25.05 -16.04 1.92
N LYS A 25 -26.03 -16.62 2.62
CA LYS A 25 -27.33 -16.01 2.93
C LYS A 25 -27.19 -14.76 3.81
N ASP A 26 -26.24 -14.74 4.74
CA ASP A 26 -26.03 -13.60 5.64
C ASP A 26 -25.74 -12.31 4.89
N LYS A 27 -25.14 -12.37 3.69
CA LYS A 27 -24.93 -11.18 2.86
C LYS A 27 -26.24 -10.58 2.36
N ILE A 28 -27.23 -11.41 2.04
CA ILE A 28 -28.57 -10.97 1.61
C ILE A 28 -29.28 -10.35 2.82
N SER A 29 -29.32 -11.06 3.95
CA SER A 29 -29.89 -10.55 5.21
C SER A 29 -29.27 -9.20 5.61
N ASN A 30 -27.93 -9.09 5.59
CA ASN A 30 -27.24 -7.84 5.92
C ASN A 30 -27.59 -6.69 4.96
N ALA A 31 -27.81 -6.98 3.66
CA ALA A 31 -28.21 -5.97 2.69
C ALA A 31 -29.64 -5.48 2.96
N ILE A 32 -30.58 -6.40 3.21
CA ILE A 32 -31.97 -6.10 3.57
C ILE A 32 -32.00 -5.32 4.89
N TYR A 33 -31.26 -5.76 5.91
CA TYR A 33 -31.15 -5.08 7.21
C TYR A 33 -30.65 -3.64 7.08
N ARG A 34 -29.66 -3.38 6.23
CA ARG A 34 -29.17 -2.01 5.98
C ARG A 34 -30.22 -1.13 5.30
N ALA A 35 -31.04 -1.68 4.41
CA ALA A 35 -32.17 -0.95 3.83
C ALA A 35 -33.28 -0.69 4.87
N LEU A 36 -33.59 -1.68 5.73
CA LEU A 36 -34.52 -1.54 6.85
C LEU A 36 -34.08 -0.45 7.84
N ALA A 37 -32.80 -0.43 8.18
CA ALA A 37 -32.22 0.58 9.07
C ALA A 37 -32.36 2.01 8.52
N ALA A 38 -32.35 2.18 7.20
CA ALA A 38 -32.58 3.49 6.57
C ALA A 38 -34.04 3.96 6.65
N THR A 39 -34.99 3.06 6.96
CA THR A 39 -36.44 3.36 7.04
C THR A 39 -36.99 3.40 8.46
N SER A 40 -36.12 3.46 9.49
CA SER A 40 -36.49 3.43 10.92
C SER A 40 -37.24 2.16 11.38
N LYS A 41 -37.21 1.08 10.60
CA LYS A 41 -37.78 -0.25 10.91
C LYS A 41 -36.69 -1.31 11.00
N ALA A 42 -35.63 -1.02 11.74
CA ALA A 42 -34.48 -1.91 11.88
C ALA A 42 -34.86 -3.16 12.71
N ASP A 43 -35.27 -4.23 12.04
CA ASP A 43 -35.51 -5.53 12.66
C ASP A 43 -34.69 -6.61 11.94
N ARG A 44 -33.80 -7.25 12.70
CA ARG A 44 -32.93 -8.31 12.18
C ARG A 44 -33.72 -9.58 11.86
N GLY A 45 -34.72 -9.93 12.67
CA GLY A 45 -35.55 -11.12 12.45
C GLY A 45 -36.36 -11.01 11.17
N VAL A 46 -36.88 -9.81 10.87
CA VAL A 46 -37.56 -9.52 9.60
C VAL A 46 -36.59 -9.65 8.42
N ALA A 47 -35.36 -9.14 8.55
CA ALA A 47 -34.34 -9.26 7.50
C ALA A 47 -33.94 -10.73 7.21
N ASP A 48 -33.80 -11.54 8.25
CA ASP A 48 -33.45 -12.96 8.12
C ASP A 48 -34.59 -13.77 7.50
N LYS A 49 -35.84 -13.50 7.89
CA LYS A 49 -37.02 -14.11 7.28
C LYS A 49 -37.15 -13.75 5.79
N LEU A 50 -37.02 -12.47 5.45
CA LEU A 50 -37.05 -12.03 4.05
C LEU A 50 -35.89 -12.63 3.24
N ALA A 51 -34.72 -12.83 3.85
CA ALA A 51 -33.62 -13.52 3.19
C ALA A 51 -33.93 -15.00 2.92
N GLU A 52 -34.70 -15.68 3.77
CA GLU A 52 -35.20 -17.04 3.50
C GLU A 52 -36.17 -17.05 2.32
N ASP A 53 -37.12 -16.13 2.31
CA ASP A 53 -38.09 -16.00 1.22
C ASP A 53 -37.38 -15.75 -0.13
N VAL A 54 -36.30 -14.95 -0.13
CA VAL A 54 -35.45 -14.73 -1.30
C VAL A 54 -34.74 -16.00 -1.76
N VAL A 55 -34.22 -16.82 -0.83
CA VAL A 55 -33.56 -18.09 -1.16
C VAL A 55 -34.57 -19.08 -1.75
N ASN A 56 -35.76 -19.18 -1.17
CA ASN A 56 -36.83 -20.03 -1.70
C ASN A 56 -37.21 -19.62 -3.12
N LYS A 57 -37.40 -18.30 -3.35
CA LYS A 57 -37.73 -17.75 -4.67
C LYS A 57 -36.62 -17.94 -5.70
N LEU A 58 -35.34 -17.92 -5.29
CA LEU A 58 -34.21 -18.29 -6.15
C LEU A 58 -34.31 -19.75 -6.62
N VAL A 59 -34.66 -20.68 -5.72
CA VAL A 59 -34.83 -22.10 -6.07
C VAL A 59 -36.04 -22.29 -7.00
N GLU A 60 -37.15 -21.61 -6.74
CA GLU A 60 -38.35 -21.62 -7.60
C GLU A 60 -38.08 -21.13 -9.03
N GLN A 61 -37.19 -20.15 -9.21
CA GLN A 61 -36.78 -19.66 -10.52
C GLN A 61 -35.78 -20.60 -11.25
N GLY A 62 -35.47 -21.75 -10.67
CA GLY A 62 -34.63 -22.78 -11.28
C GLY A 62 -33.13 -22.50 -11.18
N PHE A 63 -32.70 -21.69 -10.20
CA PHE A 63 -31.29 -21.61 -9.83
C PHE A 63 -30.88 -22.82 -9.01
N THR A 64 -29.76 -23.44 -9.39
CA THR A 64 -29.28 -24.71 -8.83
C THR A 64 -27.76 -24.70 -8.74
N SER A 65 -27.16 -25.77 -8.22
CA SER A 65 -25.71 -25.95 -8.17
C SER A 65 -25.08 -25.90 -9.56
N SER A 66 -25.80 -26.33 -10.61
CA SER A 66 -25.34 -26.27 -12.00
C SER A 66 -25.64 -24.93 -12.69
N ARG A 67 -26.60 -24.16 -12.16
CA ARG A 67 -26.97 -22.83 -12.66
C ARG A 67 -26.88 -21.81 -11.53
N ALA A 68 -25.66 -21.37 -11.24
CA ALA A 68 -25.39 -20.39 -10.20
C ALA A 68 -25.97 -19.01 -10.57
N PRO A 69 -26.71 -18.34 -9.66
CA PRO A 69 -27.23 -17.00 -9.88
C PRO A 69 -26.11 -15.96 -9.94
N THR A 70 -26.35 -14.88 -10.69
CA THR A 70 -25.51 -13.69 -10.66
C THR A 70 -25.89 -12.77 -9.50
N VAL A 71 -25.01 -11.82 -9.18
CA VAL A 71 -25.32 -10.78 -8.19
C VAL A 71 -26.53 -9.92 -8.60
N GLU A 72 -26.79 -9.71 -9.89
CA GLU A 72 -28.00 -8.97 -10.31
C GLU A 72 -29.25 -9.83 -10.15
N ASP A 73 -29.20 -11.12 -10.51
CA ASP A 73 -30.35 -12.03 -10.35
C ASP A 73 -30.83 -12.06 -8.88
N ILE A 74 -29.90 -12.18 -7.94
CA ILE A 74 -30.22 -12.14 -6.50
C ILE A 74 -30.81 -10.77 -6.12
N GLN A 75 -30.27 -9.67 -6.63
CA GLN A 75 -30.77 -8.34 -6.30
C GLN A 75 -32.19 -8.12 -6.82
N ASP A 76 -32.49 -8.57 -8.03
CA ASP A 76 -33.81 -8.44 -8.65
C ASP A 76 -34.84 -9.33 -7.93
N ILE A 77 -34.42 -10.51 -7.44
CA ILE A 77 -35.27 -11.35 -6.59
C ILE A 77 -35.53 -10.71 -5.24
N VAL A 78 -34.52 -10.13 -4.57
CA VAL A 78 -34.73 -9.37 -3.33
C VAL A 78 -35.76 -8.26 -3.53
N GLU A 79 -35.65 -7.48 -4.61
CA GLU A 79 -36.62 -6.42 -4.92
C GLU A 79 -38.03 -6.98 -5.10
N SER A 80 -38.18 -8.06 -5.88
CA SER A 80 -39.49 -8.68 -6.09
C SER A 80 -40.10 -9.24 -4.80
N THR A 81 -39.32 -9.88 -3.93
CA THR A 81 -39.78 -10.43 -2.65
C THR A 81 -40.20 -9.33 -1.67
N LEU A 82 -39.50 -8.19 -1.66
CA LEU A 82 -39.88 -7.03 -0.85
C LEU A 82 -41.19 -6.39 -1.34
N ILE A 83 -41.44 -6.40 -2.65
CA ILE A 83 -42.70 -5.91 -3.23
C ILE A 83 -43.86 -6.87 -2.91
N ASP A 84 -43.67 -8.17 -3.13
CA ASP A 84 -44.71 -9.20 -2.93
C ASP A 84 -45.14 -9.32 -1.46
N SER A 85 -44.22 -9.09 -0.52
CA SER A 85 -44.50 -9.09 0.91
C SER A 85 -45.24 -7.84 1.42
N GLY A 86 -45.65 -6.93 0.51
CA GLY A 86 -46.36 -5.70 0.85
C GLY A 86 -45.48 -4.61 1.47
N ASN A 87 -44.15 -4.80 1.47
CA ASN A 87 -43.18 -3.90 2.08
C ASN A 87 -42.68 -2.85 1.08
N SER A 88 -43.59 -2.13 0.41
CA SER A 88 -43.25 -1.21 -0.69
C SER A 88 -42.28 -0.10 -0.29
N ASP A 89 -42.35 0.40 0.95
CA ASP A 89 -41.42 1.42 1.46
C ASP A 89 -40.00 0.85 1.62
N ILE A 90 -39.88 -0.41 2.04
CA ILE A 90 -38.60 -1.10 2.22
C ILE A 90 -38.00 -1.44 0.86
N ALA A 91 -38.82 -1.87 -0.11
CA ALA A 91 -38.41 -2.09 -1.49
C ALA A 91 -37.81 -0.81 -2.10
N LYS A 92 -38.49 0.34 -1.94
CA LYS A 92 -37.97 1.65 -2.39
C LYS A 92 -36.62 1.98 -1.73
N ALA A 93 -36.52 1.83 -0.42
CA ALA A 93 -35.27 2.10 0.29
C ALA A 93 -34.13 1.18 -0.14
N TYR A 94 -34.42 -0.10 -0.39
CA TYR A 94 -33.45 -1.07 -0.91
C TYR A 94 -32.98 -0.70 -2.32
N ILE A 95 -33.88 -0.30 -3.21
CA ILE A 95 -33.56 0.16 -4.59
C ILE A 95 -32.64 1.39 -4.53
N VAL A 96 -32.98 2.39 -3.71
CA VAL A 96 -32.16 3.60 -3.53
C VAL A 96 -30.78 3.22 -2.98
N TYR A 97 -30.72 2.40 -1.92
CA TYR A 97 -29.46 1.91 -1.36
C TYR A 97 -28.60 1.16 -2.38
N ARG A 98 -29.19 0.29 -3.20
CA ARG A 98 -28.51 -0.44 -4.30
C ARG A 98 -27.94 0.55 -5.32
N HIS A 99 -28.71 1.57 -5.71
CA HIS A 99 -28.30 2.59 -6.65
C HIS A 99 -27.13 3.42 -6.13
N GLU A 100 -27.22 3.92 -4.90
CA GLU A 100 -26.13 4.67 -4.25
C GLU A 100 -24.85 3.84 -4.12
N ARG A 101 -24.96 2.57 -3.73
CA ARG A 101 -23.81 1.66 -3.67
C ARG A 101 -23.22 1.37 -5.03
N ARG A 102 -24.02 1.32 -6.10
CA ARG A 102 -23.54 1.19 -7.48
C ARG A 102 -22.76 2.44 -7.87
N LYS A 103 -23.36 3.63 -7.69
CA LYS A 103 -22.71 4.92 -7.96
C LYS A 103 -21.37 5.06 -7.22
N LEU A 104 -21.33 4.75 -5.93
CA LEU A 104 -20.10 4.81 -5.14
C LEU A 104 -19.02 3.87 -5.68
N ARG A 105 -19.38 2.63 -6.08
CA ARG A 105 -18.41 1.70 -6.68
C ARG A 105 -17.88 2.21 -8.01
N ASP A 106 -18.77 2.74 -8.86
CA ASP A 106 -18.39 3.27 -10.17
C ASP A 106 -17.46 4.48 -10.01
N GLU A 107 -17.73 5.35 -9.03
CA GLU A 107 -16.84 6.45 -8.67
C GLU A 107 -15.48 5.97 -8.17
N LYS A 108 -15.44 4.97 -7.28
CA LYS A 108 -14.17 4.37 -6.83
C LYS A 108 -13.36 3.77 -7.99
N MET A 109 -14.04 3.05 -8.89
CA MET A 109 -13.40 2.46 -10.07
C MET A 109 -12.86 3.54 -11.02
N LYS A 110 -13.61 4.63 -11.22
CA LYS A 110 -13.21 5.78 -12.03
C LYS A 110 -11.97 6.48 -11.45
N VAL A 111 -11.93 6.70 -10.14
CA VAL A 111 -10.78 7.34 -9.46
C VAL A 111 -9.51 6.50 -9.60
N LEU A 112 -9.63 5.17 -9.53
CA LEU A 112 -8.49 4.26 -9.54
C LEU A 112 -8.12 3.73 -10.94
N ASN A 113 -8.91 4.05 -11.97
CA ASN A 113 -8.78 3.49 -13.31
C ASN A 113 -8.79 1.93 -13.33
N LEU A 114 -9.63 1.32 -12.48
CA LEU A 114 -9.72 -0.14 -12.33
C LEU A 114 -10.95 -0.72 -13.01
N LYS A 115 -10.81 -1.92 -13.58
CA LYS A 115 -11.95 -2.73 -14.08
C LYS A 115 -12.75 -3.40 -12.97
N ALA A 116 -12.12 -3.66 -11.82
CA ALA A 116 -12.75 -4.24 -10.64
C ALA A 116 -12.05 -3.75 -9.37
N LEU A 117 -12.81 -3.55 -8.29
CA LEU A 117 -12.25 -3.14 -7.00
C LEU A 117 -11.52 -4.30 -6.30
N ASP A 118 -10.26 -4.06 -5.96
CA ASP A 118 -9.42 -4.92 -5.12
C ASP A 118 -9.87 -4.88 -3.63
N PRO A 119 -9.38 -5.80 -2.77
CA PRO A 119 -9.81 -5.89 -1.37
C PRO A 119 -9.69 -4.57 -0.59
N VAL A 120 -8.59 -3.84 -0.75
CA VAL A 120 -8.38 -2.55 -0.07
C VAL A 120 -9.37 -1.51 -0.57
N SER A 121 -9.54 -1.38 -1.89
CA SER A 121 -10.49 -0.40 -2.46
C SER A 121 -11.94 -0.63 -2.10
N LYS A 122 -12.32 -1.89 -1.79
CA LYS A 122 -13.65 -2.20 -1.26
C LYS A 122 -13.84 -1.62 0.14
N LYS A 123 -12.82 -1.73 1.00
CA LYS A 123 -12.86 -1.27 2.40
C LYS A 123 -12.76 0.25 2.53
N PHE A 124 -11.86 0.89 1.78
CA PHE A 124 -11.52 2.31 1.94
C PHE A 124 -12.63 3.22 1.42
N ASP A 125 -12.82 4.40 2.01
CA ASP A 125 -13.77 5.38 1.49
C ASP A 125 -13.26 6.05 0.20
N LEU A 126 -14.12 6.85 -0.45
CA LEU A 126 -13.77 7.51 -1.71
C LEU A 126 -12.65 8.55 -1.57
N ASN A 127 -12.59 9.25 -0.43
CA ASN A 127 -11.61 10.31 -0.21
C ASN A 127 -10.21 9.74 0.02
N CYS A 128 -10.11 8.67 0.83
CA CYS A 128 -8.88 7.90 0.97
C CYS A 128 -8.36 7.45 -0.39
N LEU A 129 -9.25 6.88 -1.23
CA LEU A 129 -8.87 6.41 -2.57
C LEU A 129 -8.43 7.55 -3.50
N ARG A 130 -9.03 8.73 -3.41
CA ARG A 130 -8.58 9.93 -4.13
C ARG A 130 -7.17 10.35 -3.71
N VAL A 131 -6.88 10.32 -2.41
CA VAL A 131 -5.54 10.62 -1.89
C VAL A 131 -4.54 9.59 -2.41
N LEU A 132 -4.84 8.28 -2.29
CA LEU A 132 -3.98 7.22 -2.82
C LEU A 132 -3.69 7.41 -4.32
N ALA A 133 -4.73 7.60 -5.12
CA ALA A 133 -4.61 7.83 -6.55
C ALA A 133 -3.76 9.07 -6.88
N SER A 134 -3.96 10.17 -6.16
CA SER A 134 -3.25 11.43 -6.43
C SER A 134 -1.77 11.41 -6.05
N ARG A 135 -1.38 10.66 -5.01
CA ARG A 135 -0.05 10.80 -4.39
C ARG A 135 0.80 9.53 -4.36
N TYR A 136 0.20 8.35 -4.26
CA TYR A 136 0.93 7.15 -3.81
C TYR A 136 0.95 6.01 -4.84
N LEU A 137 -0.07 5.90 -5.69
CA LEU A 137 -0.14 4.84 -6.70
C LEU A 137 0.82 5.13 -7.86
N PHE A 138 1.58 4.13 -8.28
CA PHE A 138 2.47 4.25 -9.43
C PHE A 138 1.73 4.54 -10.74
N ARG A 139 2.40 5.32 -11.58
CA ARG A 139 1.93 5.74 -12.90
C ARG A 139 2.91 5.36 -13.98
N ASN A 140 2.40 5.11 -15.18
CA ASN A 140 3.23 4.94 -16.37
C ASN A 140 3.70 6.30 -16.93
N SER A 141 4.43 6.27 -18.05
CA SER A 141 4.91 7.48 -18.74
C SER A 141 3.81 8.41 -19.26
N LYS A 142 2.57 7.92 -19.40
CA LYS A 142 1.39 8.70 -19.78
C LYS A 142 0.63 9.24 -18.56
N SER A 143 1.20 9.13 -17.36
CA SER A 143 0.56 9.49 -16.09
C SER A 143 -0.70 8.69 -15.75
N GLU A 144 -0.90 7.51 -16.34
CA GLU A 144 -2.02 6.62 -16.01
C GLU A 144 -1.65 5.72 -14.82
N ILE A 145 -2.59 5.50 -13.89
CA ILE A 145 -2.39 4.62 -12.73
C ILE A 145 -2.24 3.17 -13.22
N ILE A 146 -1.17 2.51 -12.79
CA ILE A 146 -0.85 1.10 -13.13
C ILE A 146 -0.78 0.19 -11.91
N GLU A 147 -1.03 0.73 -10.72
CA GLU A 147 -0.96 0.04 -9.44
C GLU A 147 -2.29 0.20 -8.70
N SER A 148 -2.83 -0.90 -8.17
CA SER A 148 -4.01 -0.86 -7.30
C SER A 148 -3.62 -0.56 -5.85
N PRO A 149 -4.55 -0.06 -5.01
CA PRO A 149 -4.30 0.16 -3.58
C PRO A 149 -3.76 -1.07 -2.84
N THR A 150 -4.28 -2.28 -3.10
CA THR A 150 -3.73 -3.52 -2.52
C THR A 150 -2.26 -3.69 -2.90
N GLN A 151 -1.92 -3.57 -4.19
CA GLN A 151 -0.54 -3.71 -4.66
C GLN A 151 0.39 -2.65 -4.06
N MET A 152 -0.09 -1.41 -3.87
CA MET A 152 0.70 -0.35 -3.23
C MET A 152 1.04 -0.70 -1.78
N PHE A 153 0.07 -1.15 -0.99
CA PHE A 153 0.32 -1.57 0.39
C PHE A 153 1.19 -2.82 0.46
N GLU A 154 1.03 -3.79 -0.45
CA GLU A 154 1.91 -4.96 -0.56
C GLU A 154 3.34 -4.54 -0.87
N ARG A 155 3.55 -3.66 -1.86
CA ARG A 155 4.86 -3.11 -2.20
C ARG A 155 5.55 -2.49 -0.99
N VAL A 156 4.84 -1.66 -0.24
CA VAL A 156 5.38 -1.04 0.98
C VAL A 156 5.71 -2.09 2.03
N ALA A 157 4.80 -3.02 2.30
CA ALA A 157 4.97 -4.08 3.30
C ALA A 157 6.17 -4.99 2.99
N ILE A 158 6.36 -5.35 1.71
CA ILE A 158 7.49 -6.16 1.25
C ILE A 158 8.81 -5.47 1.58
N LEU A 159 8.94 -4.19 1.25
CA LEU A 159 10.18 -3.47 1.49
C LEU A 159 10.52 -3.37 2.98
N VAL A 160 9.52 -3.12 3.83
CA VAL A 160 9.70 -3.09 5.29
C VAL A 160 10.09 -4.48 5.80
N GLY A 161 9.43 -5.53 5.31
CA GLY A 161 9.76 -6.92 5.68
C GLY A 161 11.16 -7.36 5.25
N ILE A 162 11.68 -6.86 4.11
CA ILE A 162 13.09 -7.09 3.72
C ILE A 162 14.06 -6.52 4.76
N GLY A 163 13.71 -5.39 5.37
CA GLY A 163 14.45 -4.82 6.48
C GLY A 163 14.60 -5.82 7.61
N ASP A 164 13.49 -6.33 8.15
CA ASP A 164 13.50 -7.32 9.24
C ASP A 164 14.21 -8.62 8.85
N MET A 165 13.96 -9.10 7.63
CA MET A 165 14.55 -10.34 7.12
C MET A 165 16.08 -10.27 7.14
N LEU A 166 16.68 -9.12 6.82
CA LEU A 166 18.13 -8.94 6.85
C LEU A 166 18.74 -8.94 8.26
N TYR A 167 17.92 -8.91 9.31
CA TYR A 167 18.32 -9.12 10.70
C TYR A 167 18.05 -10.55 11.20
N ASP A 168 17.68 -11.49 10.31
CA ASP A 168 17.50 -12.88 10.70
C ASP A 168 18.78 -13.46 11.32
N SER A 169 18.63 -14.17 12.44
CA SER A 169 19.74 -14.73 13.19
C SER A 169 20.67 -15.65 12.39
N GLN A 170 20.19 -16.27 11.30
CA GLN A 170 21.00 -17.11 10.42
C GLN A 170 21.99 -16.29 9.57
N ILE A 171 21.66 -15.04 9.26
CA ILE A 171 22.44 -14.21 8.33
C ILE A 171 23.04 -12.96 8.98
N PHE A 172 22.51 -12.52 10.11
CA PHE A 172 22.93 -11.30 10.81
C PHE A 172 23.69 -11.60 12.11
N ASP A 173 24.74 -10.83 12.36
CA ASP A 173 25.52 -10.80 13.59
C ASP A 173 25.70 -9.36 14.08
N LYS A 174 25.21 -9.09 15.30
CA LYS A 174 25.35 -7.78 15.94
C LYS A 174 26.82 -7.44 16.27
N SER A 175 27.69 -8.45 16.42
CA SER A 175 29.08 -8.26 16.86
C SER A 175 29.96 -7.55 15.83
N GLY A 176 29.61 -7.62 14.54
CA GLY A 176 30.33 -6.89 13.48
C GLY A 176 31.67 -7.51 13.06
N ASN A 177 31.93 -8.79 13.37
CA ASN A 177 33.25 -9.41 13.18
C ASN A 177 33.40 -10.21 11.87
N ASN A 178 32.45 -10.09 10.94
CA ASN A 178 32.44 -10.88 9.70
C ASN A 178 32.92 -10.03 8.53
N LYS A 179 33.73 -10.61 7.63
CA LYS A 179 34.16 -9.93 6.40
C LYS A 179 33.45 -10.56 5.21
N GLN A 180 32.76 -9.75 4.43
CA GLN A 180 32.06 -10.17 3.22
C GLN A 180 32.59 -9.41 2.00
N ASP A 181 32.47 -10.02 0.81
CA ASP A 181 32.73 -9.35 -0.46
C ASP A 181 31.54 -8.45 -0.82
N VAL A 182 31.73 -7.14 -0.65
CA VAL A 182 30.71 -6.13 -0.92
C VAL A 182 30.60 -5.83 -2.41
N ASP A 183 31.70 -6.00 -3.16
CA ASP A 183 31.73 -5.71 -4.59
C ASP A 183 31.02 -6.83 -5.39
N GLU A 184 31.08 -8.07 -4.89
CA GLU A 184 30.20 -9.15 -5.36
C GLU A 184 28.73 -8.71 -5.30
N ALA A 185 28.27 -8.22 -4.15
CA ALA A 185 26.88 -7.78 -3.96
C ALA A 185 26.52 -6.61 -4.89
N LYS A 186 27.39 -5.61 -5.02
CA LYS A 186 27.18 -4.46 -5.90
C LYS A 186 27.09 -4.85 -7.38
N SER A 187 27.79 -5.90 -7.82
CA SER A 187 27.74 -6.36 -9.21
C SER A 187 26.32 -6.75 -9.67
N TYR A 188 25.43 -7.10 -8.74
CA TYR A 188 24.03 -7.40 -9.04
C TYR A 188 23.19 -6.15 -9.36
N LEU A 189 23.65 -4.94 -8.99
CA LEU A 189 22.96 -3.67 -9.30
C LEU A 189 22.95 -3.37 -10.81
N GLU A 190 23.90 -3.92 -11.57
CA GLU A 190 23.94 -3.77 -13.03
C GLU A 190 22.94 -4.70 -13.74
N LYS A 191 22.40 -5.69 -13.02
CA LYS A 191 21.57 -6.77 -13.59
C LYS A 191 20.15 -6.79 -12.99
N LEU A 192 19.68 -5.69 -12.43
CA LEU A 192 18.39 -5.62 -11.71
C LEU A 192 17.20 -6.18 -12.51
N ASP A 193 17.14 -5.92 -13.81
CA ASP A 193 16.04 -6.40 -14.67
C ASP A 193 16.00 -7.94 -14.76
N ALA A 194 17.14 -8.63 -14.62
CA ALA A 194 17.21 -10.09 -14.61
C ALA A 194 16.67 -10.73 -13.30
N PHE A 195 16.40 -9.90 -12.29
CA PHE A 195 15.89 -10.31 -10.98
C PHE A 195 14.50 -9.77 -10.68
N ASP A 196 13.86 -9.08 -11.63
CA ASP A 196 12.51 -8.55 -11.45
C ASP A 196 11.51 -9.71 -11.25
N TYR A 197 10.86 -9.74 -10.09
CA TYR A 197 9.92 -10.81 -9.67
C TYR A 197 10.52 -12.23 -9.65
N LYS A 198 11.86 -12.36 -9.55
CA LYS A 198 12.55 -13.66 -9.52
C LYS A 198 12.57 -14.31 -8.13
N PHE A 199 12.69 -13.49 -7.09
CA PHE A 199 12.69 -13.94 -5.70
C PHE A 199 11.36 -13.61 -5.03
N LYS A 200 10.99 -14.39 -4.03
CA LYS A 200 9.82 -14.18 -3.21
C LYS A 200 10.05 -14.68 -1.79
N VAL A 201 9.21 -14.20 -0.87
CA VAL A 201 9.07 -14.72 0.49
C VAL A 201 7.59 -15.09 0.65
N GLY A 202 7.30 -16.37 0.84
CA GLY A 202 5.94 -16.89 0.77
C GLY A 202 5.29 -16.58 -0.59
N ASP A 203 4.23 -15.77 -0.59
CA ASP A 203 3.52 -15.33 -1.81
C ASP A 203 3.93 -13.93 -2.29
N TYR A 204 4.84 -13.27 -1.59
CA TYR A 204 5.24 -11.90 -1.89
C TYR A 204 6.48 -11.85 -2.78
N PHE A 205 6.29 -11.49 -4.04
CA PHE A 205 7.37 -11.39 -5.02
C PHE A 205 8.10 -10.05 -4.95
N PHE A 206 9.43 -10.11 -5.06
CA PHE A 206 10.28 -8.93 -5.05
C PHE A 206 10.43 -8.38 -6.46
N ASN A 207 9.93 -7.17 -6.70
CA ASN A 207 10.28 -6.45 -7.90
C ASN A 207 11.77 -6.03 -7.87
N LYS A 208 12.30 -5.57 -8.99
CA LYS A 208 13.70 -5.17 -9.12
C LYS A 208 14.14 -4.06 -8.17
N TRP A 209 13.21 -3.21 -7.72
CA TRP A 209 13.50 -2.14 -6.76
C TRP A 209 13.55 -2.63 -5.32
N HIS A 210 12.72 -3.62 -4.96
CA HIS A 210 12.88 -4.39 -3.72
C HIS A 210 14.23 -5.10 -3.71
N PHE A 211 14.62 -5.71 -4.84
CA PHE A 211 15.91 -6.37 -4.97
C PHE A 211 17.08 -5.39 -4.85
N ARG A 212 17.00 -4.20 -5.47
CA ARG A 212 17.98 -3.13 -5.28
C ARG A 212 18.11 -2.72 -3.81
N ALA A 213 16.99 -2.59 -3.10
CA ALA A 213 16.99 -2.24 -1.68
C ALA A 213 17.60 -3.34 -0.81
N LEU A 214 17.31 -4.62 -1.11
CA LEU A 214 17.95 -5.77 -0.49
C LEU A 214 19.49 -5.71 -0.63
N ILE A 215 19.99 -5.45 -1.85
CA ILE A 215 21.43 -5.30 -2.10
C ILE A 215 22.01 -4.15 -1.27
N ASN A 216 21.41 -2.96 -1.34
CA ASN A 216 21.94 -1.77 -0.67
C ASN A 216 21.94 -1.92 0.86
N HIS A 217 20.89 -2.53 1.43
CA HIS A 217 20.82 -2.79 2.86
C HIS A 217 21.82 -3.85 3.28
N TYR A 218 21.94 -4.96 2.53
CA TYR A 218 22.99 -5.95 2.72
C TYR A 218 24.39 -5.33 2.70
N VAL A 219 24.71 -4.52 1.68
CA VAL A 219 25.99 -3.81 1.54
C VAL A 219 26.27 -2.94 2.76
N THR A 220 25.26 -2.24 3.27
CA THR A 220 25.38 -1.40 4.47
C THR A 220 25.74 -2.23 5.70
N LEU A 221 25.06 -3.35 5.92
CA LEU A 221 25.32 -4.24 7.05
C LEU A 221 26.67 -4.97 6.91
N ALA A 222 27.02 -5.38 5.69
CA ALA A 222 28.28 -6.06 5.38
C ALA A 222 29.49 -5.13 5.60
N ASN A 223 29.39 -3.85 5.24
CA ASN A 223 30.41 -2.84 5.54
C ASN A 223 30.63 -2.64 7.06
N LYS A 224 29.60 -2.91 7.87
CA LYS A 224 29.69 -2.90 9.34
C LYS A 224 30.16 -4.25 9.92
N GLY A 225 30.46 -5.23 9.06
CA GLY A 225 30.82 -6.60 9.42
C GLY A 225 29.69 -7.43 10.03
N GLN A 226 28.45 -7.00 9.85
CA GLN A 226 27.27 -7.59 10.51
C GLN A 226 26.61 -8.71 9.70
N MET A 227 27.09 -9.01 8.50
CA MET A 227 26.57 -10.10 7.68
C MET A 227 27.42 -11.36 7.85
N LYS A 228 26.80 -12.45 8.32
CA LYS A 228 27.42 -13.77 8.52
C LYS A 228 27.69 -14.52 7.21
N VAL A 229 26.87 -14.26 6.20
CA VAL A 229 26.86 -15.00 4.93
C VAL A 229 27.15 -14.06 3.76
N SER A 230 27.65 -14.60 2.66
CA SER A 230 27.84 -13.85 1.41
C SER A 230 26.50 -13.45 0.79
N PHE A 231 26.50 -12.52 -0.17
CA PHE A 231 25.27 -12.13 -0.83
C PHE A 231 24.69 -13.29 -1.65
N LYS A 232 25.53 -14.08 -2.32
CA LYS A 232 25.10 -15.29 -3.04
C LYS A 232 24.49 -16.35 -2.13
N ASP A 233 25.03 -16.52 -0.92
CA ASP A 233 24.46 -17.44 0.06
C ASP A 233 23.10 -16.94 0.56
N LEU A 234 22.94 -15.63 0.77
CA LEU A 234 21.63 -15.03 1.05
C LEU A 234 20.63 -15.31 -0.07
N LEU A 235 21.01 -15.16 -1.35
CA LEU A 235 20.15 -15.52 -2.47
C LEU A 235 19.81 -17.01 -2.50
N THR A 236 20.74 -17.87 -2.08
CA THR A 236 20.53 -19.31 -1.96
C THR A 236 19.52 -19.63 -0.86
N LEU A 237 19.58 -18.95 0.29
CA LEU A 237 18.61 -19.08 1.37
C LEU A 237 17.21 -18.62 0.94
N LEU A 238 17.11 -17.52 0.18
CA LEU A 238 15.85 -17.05 -0.40
C LEU A 238 15.27 -18.07 -1.39
N ALA A 239 16.07 -18.56 -2.34
CA ALA A 239 15.63 -19.57 -3.30
C ALA A 239 15.22 -20.88 -2.60
N GLY A 240 15.93 -21.24 -1.52
CA GLY A 240 15.66 -22.40 -0.68
C GLY A 240 14.53 -22.20 0.32
N LYS A 241 13.81 -21.08 0.28
CA LYS A 241 12.67 -20.75 1.16
C LYS A 241 13.00 -20.79 2.66
N LYS A 242 14.27 -20.60 3.03
CA LYS A 242 14.72 -20.62 4.43
C LYS A 242 14.32 -19.38 5.22
N LEU A 243 13.82 -18.36 4.52
CA LEU A 243 13.36 -17.08 5.07
C LEU A 243 11.84 -16.89 4.88
N ASP A 244 11.09 -17.93 4.48
CA ASP A 244 9.64 -17.83 4.23
C ASP A 244 8.82 -17.47 5.48
N SER A 245 9.37 -17.67 6.68
CA SER A 245 8.75 -17.22 7.93
C SER A 245 8.51 -15.71 7.98
N TYR A 246 9.27 -14.91 7.22
CA TYR A 246 9.03 -13.46 7.13
C TYR A 246 7.80 -13.10 6.29
N SER A 247 7.16 -14.05 5.62
CA SER A 247 5.87 -13.85 4.94
C SER A 247 4.79 -13.42 5.95
N ASP A 248 4.83 -13.96 7.18
CA ASP A 248 3.89 -13.58 8.24
C ASP A 248 4.12 -12.12 8.65
N LYS A 249 5.38 -11.69 8.75
CA LYS A 249 5.75 -10.30 9.04
C LYS A 249 5.31 -9.33 7.95
N ILE A 250 5.50 -9.68 6.68
CA ILE A 250 5.00 -8.87 5.56
C ILE A 250 3.47 -8.76 5.61
N THR A 251 2.78 -9.86 5.90
CA THR A 251 1.31 -9.88 6.05
C THR A 251 0.85 -9.03 7.23
N GLU A 252 1.58 -9.05 8.34
CA GLU A 252 1.35 -8.20 9.51
C GLU A 252 1.45 -6.71 9.12
N TYR A 253 2.52 -6.29 8.47
CA TYR A 253 2.68 -4.90 8.01
C TYR A 253 1.59 -4.47 7.03
N PHE A 254 1.24 -5.33 6.07
CA PHE A 254 0.11 -5.08 5.17
C PHE A 254 -1.21 -4.90 5.93
N THR A 255 -1.45 -5.74 6.95
CA THR A 255 -2.67 -5.68 7.76
C THR A 255 -2.72 -4.41 8.60
N LEU A 256 -1.62 -4.03 9.27
CA LEU A 256 -1.51 -2.80 10.04
C LEU A 256 -1.83 -1.56 9.19
N MET A 257 -1.30 -1.50 7.96
CA MET A 257 -1.56 -0.38 7.05
C MET A 257 -2.99 -0.37 6.51
N THR A 258 -3.53 -1.54 6.15
CA THR A 258 -4.88 -1.63 5.57
C THR A 258 -6.01 -1.54 6.60
N ASN A 259 -5.72 -1.81 7.87
CA ASN A 259 -6.62 -1.51 9.00
C ASN A 259 -6.45 -0.08 9.52
N GLN A 260 -5.44 0.65 9.04
CA GLN A 260 -5.11 2.02 9.46
C GLN A 260 -4.63 2.12 10.92
N ASP A 261 -4.12 1.02 11.46
CA ASP A 261 -3.50 0.97 12.80
C ASP A 261 -2.12 1.67 12.79
N PHE A 262 -1.43 1.60 11.65
CA PHE A 262 -0.15 2.29 11.42
C PHE A 262 0.03 2.62 9.95
N LEU A 263 0.57 3.79 9.65
CA LEU A 263 1.03 4.15 8.30
C LEU A 263 2.45 4.72 8.38
N PRO A 264 3.37 4.28 7.50
CA PRO A 264 4.68 4.91 7.42
C PRO A 264 4.55 6.33 6.84
N ASN A 265 5.64 7.09 6.90
CA ASN A 265 5.69 8.44 6.35
C ASN A 265 5.35 8.46 4.84
N SER A 266 4.93 9.62 4.33
CA SER A 266 4.58 9.77 2.91
C SER A 266 5.68 9.34 1.94
N PRO A 267 6.98 9.66 2.17
CA PRO A 267 8.05 9.21 1.27
C PRO A 267 8.16 7.68 1.16
N THR A 268 7.96 6.94 2.26
CA THR A 268 7.94 5.47 2.21
C THR A 268 6.77 4.97 1.35
N MET A 269 5.56 5.51 1.56
CA MET A 269 4.38 5.14 0.76
C MET A 269 4.60 5.42 -0.73
N MET A 270 5.21 6.57 -1.06
CA MET A 270 5.49 6.99 -2.44
C MET A 270 6.59 6.17 -3.11
N ASN A 271 7.66 5.82 -2.39
CA ASN A 271 8.92 5.41 -3.01
C ASN A 271 9.36 3.98 -2.70
N ALA A 272 8.74 3.31 -1.72
CA ALA A 272 9.07 1.92 -1.41
C ALA A 272 8.91 1.04 -2.65
N GLY A 273 9.89 0.19 -2.99
CA GLY A 273 9.79 -0.65 -4.19
C GLY A 273 9.67 0.13 -5.50
N GLY A 274 10.10 1.40 -5.53
CA GLY A 274 10.12 2.27 -6.71
C GLY A 274 11.54 2.71 -7.11
N ARG A 275 11.64 3.33 -8.29
CA ARG A 275 12.92 3.79 -8.88
C ARG A 275 13.64 4.82 -8.01
N LEU A 276 12.93 5.79 -7.43
CA LEU A 276 13.55 6.84 -6.61
C LEU A 276 14.10 6.26 -5.29
N GLY A 277 13.32 5.44 -4.59
CA GLY A 277 13.76 4.73 -3.39
C GLY A 277 14.03 5.60 -2.16
N GLN A 278 13.63 6.88 -2.17
CA GLN A 278 13.80 7.80 -1.05
C GLN A 278 12.71 7.57 0.01
N LEU A 279 13.03 6.80 1.07
CA LEU A 279 12.07 6.42 2.12
C LEU A 279 11.95 7.46 3.25
N SER A 280 12.96 8.32 3.39
CA SER A 280 13.00 9.42 4.35
C SER A 280 13.31 10.72 3.62
N ALA A 281 12.59 11.78 3.95
CA ALA A 281 12.66 13.05 3.23
C ALA A 281 12.89 14.25 4.16
N CYS A 282 13.25 14.03 5.43
CA CYS A 282 13.57 15.11 6.37
C CYS A 282 15.05 15.00 6.75
N PHE A 283 15.81 16.05 6.48
CA PHE A 283 17.25 16.10 6.70
C PHE A 283 17.63 17.29 7.58
N VAL A 284 18.80 17.20 8.19
CA VAL A 284 19.41 18.29 8.95
C VAL A 284 20.83 18.50 8.44
N LEU A 285 21.18 19.74 8.13
CA LEU A 285 22.53 20.15 7.76
C LEU A 285 23.07 21.17 8.78
N GLY A 286 24.38 21.15 9.00
CA GLY A 286 25.08 22.22 9.72
C GLY A 286 25.91 23.02 8.73
N MET A 287 25.81 24.35 8.80
CA MET A 287 26.57 25.25 7.95
C MET A 287 27.78 25.77 8.72
N GLN A 288 28.94 25.18 8.48
CA GLN A 288 30.19 25.55 9.13
C GLN A 288 30.73 26.87 8.57
N ASP A 289 31.48 27.62 9.39
CA ASP A 289 32.01 28.95 9.07
C ASP A 289 33.27 28.91 8.19
N GLY A 290 33.08 28.47 6.96
CA GLY A 290 34.07 28.48 5.90
C GLY A 290 33.39 28.48 4.54
N MET A 291 33.94 29.20 3.56
CA MET A 291 33.26 29.39 2.27
C MET A 291 33.05 28.06 1.53
N GLU A 292 34.03 27.14 1.59
CA GLU A 292 33.91 25.82 0.98
C GLU A 292 32.80 25.00 1.64
N GLU A 293 32.70 25.03 2.97
CA GLU A 293 31.70 24.33 3.76
C GLU A 293 30.30 24.92 3.61
N ILE A 294 30.19 26.24 3.51
CA ILE A 294 28.95 26.96 3.19
C ILE A 294 28.44 26.52 1.81
N MET A 295 29.31 26.54 0.80
CA MET A 295 28.94 26.15 -0.57
C MET A 295 28.63 24.66 -0.66
N LYS A 296 29.34 23.81 0.09
CA LYS A 296 29.03 22.38 0.21
C LYS A 296 27.64 22.18 0.83
N SER A 297 27.34 22.84 1.93
CA SER A 297 26.03 22.75 2.60
C SER A 297 24.89 23.22 1.70
N THR A 298 25.14 24.27 0.92
CA THR A 298 24.22 24.79 -0.10
C THR A 298 24.00 23.78 -1.22
N SER A 299 25.07 23.15 -1.72
CA SER A 299 24.98 22.08 -2.72
C SER A 299 24.22 20.85 -2.19
N ASP A 300 24.52 20.43 -0.96
CA ASP A 300 23.83 19.31 -0.32
C ASP A 300 22.33 19.59 -0.14
N ALA A 301 21.98 20.82 0.27
CA ALA A 301 20.59 21.25 0.34
C ALA A 301 19.90 21.14 -1.03
N ALA A 302 20.50 21.68 -2.09
CA ALA A 302 19.94 21.62 -3.44
C ALA A 302 19.71 20.16 -3.92
N LEU A 303 20.64 19.25 -3.63
CA LEU A 303 20.49 17.82 -3.95
C LEU A 303 19.37 17.15 -3.15
N ILE A 304 19.21 17.53 -1.87
CA ILE A 304 18.12 17.05 -1.02
C ILE A 304 16.77 17.50 -1.60
N PHE A 305 16.61 18.79 -1.94
CA PHE A 305 15.39 19.32 -2.54
C PHE A 305 15.08 18.67 -3.89
N LYS A 306 16.08 18.45 -4.75
CA LYS A 306 15.93 17.71 -6.02
C LYS A 306 15.33 16.31 -5.81
N SER A 307 15.65 15.66 -4.70
CA SER A 307 15.12 14.33 -4.36
C SER A 307 13.70 14.36 -3.75
N GLY A 308 13.11 15.55 -3.56
CA GLY A 308 11.85 15.75 -2.86
C GLY A 308 11.97 15.79 -1.33
N GLY A 309 13.18 16.02 -0.81
CA GLY A 309 13.46 16.17 0.60
C GLY A 309 13.33 17.60 1.10
N GLY A 310 12.90 17.77 2.36
CA GLY A 310 13.04 19.00 3.11
C GLY A 310 14.28 18.97 4.01
N VAL A 311 14.82 20.15 4.29
CA VAL A 311 16.03 20.30 5.10
C VAL A 311 15.87 21.40 6.15
N GLY A 312 16.30 21.11 7.38
CA GLY A 312 16.59 22.14 8.38
C GLY A 312 18.08 22.43 8.40
N ILE A 313 18.47 23.71 8.41
CA ILE A 313 19.88 24.11 8.38
C ILE A 313 20.21 24.87 9.67
N ASN A 314 21.24 24.41 10.37
CA ASN A 314 21.81 25.12 11.52
C ASN A 314 22.86 26.12 11.04
N TYR A 315 22.63 27.41 11.32
CA TYR A 315 23.51 28.52 10.95
C TYR A 315 24.33 29.06 12.12
N SER A 316 24.21 28.47 13.32
CA SER A 316 24.78 29.02 14.56
C SER A 316 26.31 29.11 14.55
N ASP A 317 26.97 28.34 13.68
CA ASP A 317 28.42 28.34 13.59
C ASP A 317 28.95 29.51 12.75
N LEU A 318 28.10 30.16 11.93
CA LEU A 318 28.49 31.28 11.09
C LEU A 318 28.80 32.53 11.91
N ARG A 319 29.91 33.18 11.57
CA ARG A 319 30.32 34.46 12.16
C ARG A 319 29.30 35.57 11.91
N GLU A 320 29.28 36.57 12.78
CA GLU A 320 28.33 37.68 12.71
C GLU A 320 28.68 38.64 11.56
N GLU A 321 27.72 39.47 11.18
CA GLU A 321 27.99 40.56 10.23
C GLU A 321 28.99 41.55 10.86
N GLY A 322 30.01 41.95 10.09
CA GLY A 322 31.06 42.84 10.56
C GLY A 322 32.31 42.14 11.09
N ASP A 323 32.27 40.83 11.34
CA ASP A 323 33.44 40.07 11.81
C ASP A 323 34.58 40.09 10.79
N ILE A 324 35.82 40.16 11.28
CA ILE A 324 37.01 40.28 10.43
C ILE A 324 37.26 38.98 9.66
N VAL A 325 37.45 39.10 8.35
CA VAL A 325 37.86 37.99 7.49
C VAL A 325 39.37 38.03 7.31
N ALA A 326 40.08 37.15 8.01
CA ALA A 326 41.54 37.14 8.06
C ALA A 326 42.23 37.05 6.68
N SER A 327 41.62 36.37 5.71
CA SER A 327 42.20 36.16 4.37
C SER A 327 42.10 37.37 3.45
N THR A 328 41.05 38.18 3.58
CA THR A 328 40.78 39.32 2.68
C THR A 328 40.94 40.68 3.35
N SER A 329 41.11 40.70 4.68
CA SER A 329 41.06 41.92 5.51
C SER A 329 39.75 42.71 5.39
N GLY A 330 38.71 42.08 4.85
CA GLY A 330 37.36 42.63 4.78
C GLY A 330 36.51 42.25 5.99
N VAL A 331 35.22 42.57 5.91
CA VAL A 331 34.20 42.21 6.91
C VAL A 331 33.26 41.14 6.37
N ALA A 332 32.76 40.29 7.27
CA ALA A 332 31.80 39.25 6.95
C ALA A 332 30.41 39.84 6.72
N SER A 333 29.65 39.23 5.80
CA SER A 333 28.28 39.60 5.46
C SER A 333 27.20 38.98 6.37
N GLY A 334 27.62 38.19 7.36
CA GLY A 334 26.76 37.48 8.31
C GLY A 334 25.86 36.38 7.71
N PRO A 335 25.09 35.68 8.57
CA PRO A 335 24.28 34.51 8.20
C PRO A 335 23.15 34.79 7.20
N VAL A 336 22.53 35.97 7.26
CA VAL A 336 21.37 36.35 6.42
C VAL A 336 21.73 36.31 4.93
N SER A 337 22.95 36.72 4.58
CA SER A 337 23.43 36.67 3.19
C SER A 337 23.45 35.24 2.65
N PHE A 338 23.84 34.26 3.46
CA PHE A 338 23.87 32.86 3.06
C PHE A 338 22.47 32.21 3.12
N MET A 339 21.59 32.65 4.00
CA MET A 339 20.18 32.25 3.98
C MET A 339 19.50 32.65 2.66
N ASN A 340 19.83 33.82 2.10
CA ASN A 340 19.32 34.24 0.79
C ASN A 340 19.83 33.35 -0.36
N ILE A 341 21.07 32.89 -0.28
CA ILE A 341 21.61 31.92 -1.26
C ILE A 341 20.81 30.61 -1.20
N ILE A 342 20.59 30.08 0.01
CA ILE A 342 19.75 28.90 0.20
C ILE A 342 18.35 29.12 -0.36
N ASN A 343 17.71 30.25 -0.04
CA ASN A 343 16.38 30.58 -0.56
C ASN A 343 16.37 30.55 -2.10
N THR A 344 17.38 31.15 -2.74
CA THR A 344 17.48 31.22 -4.21
C THR A 344 17.67 29.85 -4.85
N VAL A 345 18.51 28.98 -4.28
CA VAL A 345 18.78 27.65 -4.87
C VAL A 345 17.69 26.62 -4.54
N THR A 346 16.79 26.92 -3.61
CA THR A 346 15.72 26.01 -3.15
C THR A 346 14.32 26.48 -3.55
N GLU A 347 14.19 27.60 -4.26
CA GLU A 347 12.95 28.06 -4.87
C GLU A 347 12.54 27.10 -6.01
N VAL A 348 11.33 26.53 -5.94
CA VAL A 348 10.79 25.52 -6.89
C VAL A 348 9.53 26.00 -7.56
#